data_AF-A0AAN8PSS5-F1
#
_entry.id   AF-A0AAN8PSS5-F1
#
_cell.length_a   1.000
_cell.length_b   1.000
_cell.length_c   1.000
_cell.angle_alpha   90.00
_cell.angle_beta   90.00
_cell.angle_gamma   90.00
#
_symmetry.space_group_name_H-M   'P 1'
#
loop_
_entity.id
_entity.type
_entity.pdbx_description
1 polymer ?
#
loop_
_entity_poly.entity_id
_entity_poly.type
_entity_poly.pdbx_seq_one_letter_code
_entity_poly.pdbx_strand_id
1 'polypeptide(L)'
;MMEAVKYIEKHTQWHQGSKNKVNSIITVNNDVLESDIAAVLNIKELEAPRIHIFSTESELQGTFIAFDSVFPSIAKAGGVMAAVLKLLATYYMFDLAYPKPFSMVLGIMQTFVMEEPYKKETSKKYKTFIKSLRSIYN
;
A
#
# COMPACT_ATOMS: atom_id res chain seq x y z
N MET A 1 -3.81 -9.24 -7.28
CA MET A 1 -3.68 -7.87 -6.73
C MET A 1 -2.29 -7.61 -6.12
N MET A 2 -1.77 -8.45 -5.21
CA MET A 2 -0.42 -8.26 -4.64
C MET A 2 0.68 -8.10 -5.72
N GLU A 3 0.66 -8.94 -6.77
CA GLU A 3 1.59 -8.81 -7.90
C GLU A 3 1.43 -7.51 -8.69
N ALA A 4 0.19 -6.98 -8.79
CA ALA A 4 -0.05 -5.68 -9.40
C ALA A 4 0.53 -4.54 -8.55
N VAL A 5 0.39 -4.60 -7.22
CA VAL A 5 1.00 -3.64 -6.30
C VAL A 5 2.52 -3.66 -6.44
N LYS A 6 3.15 -4.84 -6.38
CA LYS A 6 4.60 -5.00 -6.58
C LYS A 6 5.06 -4.50 -7.95
N TYR A 7 4.28 -4.76 -9.00
CA TYR A 7 4.55 -4.26 -10.34
C TYR A 7 4.56 -2.72 -10.36
N ILE A 8 3.52 -2.08 -9.81
CA ILE A 8 3.45 -0.61 -9.73
C ILE A 8 4.62 -0.05 -8.92
N GLU A 9 4.89 -0.64 -7.75
CA GLU A 9 6.01 -0.25 -6.88
C GLU A 9 7.35 -0.30 -7.61
N LYS A 10 7.62 -1.38 -8.36
CA LYS A 10 8.84 -1.54 -9.16
C LYS A 10 8.98 -0.48 -10.26
N HIS A 11 7.88 -0.13 -10.93
CA HIS A 11 7.91 0.82 -12.05
C HIS A 11 7.83 2.27 -11.60
N THR A 12 7.48 2.53 -10.34
CA THR A 12 7.36 3.88 -9.77
C THR A 12 8.32 4.17 -8.64
N GLN A 13 9.26 3.26 -8.38
CA GLN A 13 10.32 3.39 -7.39
C GLN A 13 10.86 4.82 -7.33
N TRP A 14 10.77 5.41 -6.13
CA TRP A 14 11.53 6.59 -5.81
C TRP A 14 12.90 6.13 -5.31
N HIS A 15 13.91 6.22 -6.16
CA HIS A 15 15.27 5.86 -5.77
C HIS A 15 15.79 6.91 -4.77
N GLN A 16 15.87 6.55 -3.49
CA GLN A 16 16.68 7.26 -2.50
C GLN A 16 17.92 6.41 -2.21
N GLY A 17 18.97 6.58 -3.02
CA GLY A 17 20.28 5.97 -2.77
C GLY A 17 20.53 4.59 -3.40
N SER A 18 21.77 4.12 -3.24
CA SER A 18 22.44 3.07 -4.01
C SER A 18 22.02 1.63 -3.71
N LYS A 19 20.95 1.40 -2.93
CA LYS A 19 20.44 0.06 -2.66
C LYS A 19 19.04 -0.08 -3.26
N ASN A 20 18.88 -1.06 -4.15
CA ASN A 20 17.66 -1.42 -4.89
C ASN A 20 16.47 -1.88 -4.00
N LYS A 21 16.34 -1.41 -2.77
CA LYS A 21 15.27 -1.81 -1.85
C LYS A 21 14.03 -0.97 -2.13
N VAL A 22 12.97 -1.63 -2.57
CA VAL A 22 11.65 -1.02 -2.79
C VAL A 22 10.93 -0.96 -1.46
N ASN A 23 10.55 0.23 -1.01
CA ASN A 23 9.64 0.37 0.12
C ASN A 23 8.23 0.03 -0.37
N SER A 24 7.64 -1.03 0.18
CA SER A 24 6.30 -1.48 -0.18
C SER A 24 5.24 -0.91 0.77
N ILE A 25 4.05 -0.62 0.25
CA ILE A 25 2.88 -0.30 1.07
C ILE A 25 2.27 -1.56 1.73
N ILE A 26 2.68 -2.75 1.27
CA ILE A 26 2.27 -4.05 1.80
C ILE A 26 3.48 -4.71 2.48
N THR A 27 3.29 -5.12 3.74
CA THR A 27 4.22 -5.97 4.48
C THR A 27 3.61 -7.36 4.62
N VAL A 28 4.33 -8.39 4.20
CA VAL A 28 3.91 -9.80 4.38
C VAL A 28 4.66 -10.38 5.55
N ASN A 29 3.93 -10.92 6.52
CA ASN A 29 4.44 -11.53 7.74
C ASN A 29 4.06 -13.01 7.71
N ASN A 30 5.06 -13.88 7.63
CA ASN A 30 4.86 -15.32 7.55
C ASN A 30 5.01 -15.97 8.93
N ASP A 31 4.18 -16.97 9.20
CA ASP A 31 4.29 -17.87 10.34
C ASP A 31 4.31 -17.14 11.70
N VAL A 32 3.56 -16.02 11.78
CA VAL A 32 3.34 -15.27 13.02
C VAL A 32 2.15 -15.87 13.75
N LEU A 33 2.34 -16.22 15.03
CA LEU A 33 1.26 -16.69 15.88
C LEU A 33 0.22 -15.58 16.08
N GLU A 34 -1.06 -15.96 16.19
CA GLU A 34 -2.15 -14.98 16.38
C GLU A 34 -1.94 -14.11 17.62
N SER A 35 -1.35 -14.67 18.69
CA SER A 35 -0.96 -13.95 19.91
C SER A 35 0.03 -12.81 19.68
N ASP A 36 0.84 -12.91 18.63
CA ASP A 36 1.96 -12.02 18.37
C ASP A 36 1.61 -10.95 17.33
N ILE A 37 0.46 -11.07 16.65
CA ILE A 37 0.01 -10.13 15.62
C ILE A 37 -0.03 -8.70 16.16
N ALA A 38 -0.57 -8.49 17.36
CA ALA A 38 -0.65 -7.15 17.96
C ALA A 38 0.74 -6.54 18.20
N ALA A 39 1.72 -7.35 18.58
CA ALA A 39 3.09 -6.89 18.79
C ALA A 39 3.77 -6.52 17.46
N VAL A 40 3.54 -7.30 16.40
CA VAL A 40 4.07 -7.01 15.05
C VAL A 40 3.42 -5.76 14.45
N LEU A 41 2.14 -5.55 14.72
CA LEU A 41 1.40 -4.40 14.22
C LEU A 41 1.77 -3.11 14.95
N ASN A 42 2.42 -3.16 16.11
CA ASN A 42 2.78 -2.01 16.92
C ASN A 42 3.71 -1.03 16.17
N ILE A 43 3.10 -0.12 15.41
CA ILE A 43 3.75 1.01 14.76
C ILE A 43 3.79 2.19 15.72
N LYS A 44 4.80 3.03 15.55
CA LYS A 44 4.94 4.24 16.35
C LYS A 44 3.87 5.26 15.93
N GLU A 45 3.49 6.10 16.87
CA GLU A 45 2.67 7.29 16.62
C GLU A 45 3.30 8.11 15.48
N LEU A 46 2.47 8.60 14.56
CA LEU A 46 2.83 9.35 13.36
C LEU A 46 3.53 8.53 12.26
N GLU A 47 3.60 7.21 12.38
CA GLU A 47 4.07 6.37 11.28
C GLU A 47 3.02 6.27 10.16
N ALA A 48 3.51 6.34 8.93
CA ALA A 48 2.70 6.19 7.73
C ALA A 48 1.81 4.93 7.75
N PRO A 49 0.50 5.04 7.47
CA PRO A 49 -0.37 3.88 7.31
C PRO A 49 0.16 2.87 6.30
N ARG A 50 0.15 1.58 6.67
CA ARG A 50 0.56 0.46 5.79
C ARG A 50 -0.36 -0.76 5.95
N ILE A 51 -0.35 -1.60 4.92
CA ILE A 51 -1.07 -2.87 4.91
C ILE A 51 -0.15 -3.96 5.42
N HIS A 52 -0.62 -4.76 6.37
CA HIS A 52 0.04 -5.96 6.87
C HIS A 52 -0.78 -7.18 6.50
N ILE A 53 -0.16 -8.14 5.82
CA ILE A 53 -0.74 -9.44 5.49
C ILE A 53 -0.05 -10.47 6.39
N PHE A 54 -0.85 -11.30 7.06
CA PHE A 54 -0.35 -12.43 7.85
C PHE A 54 -0.74 -13.73 7.15
N SER A 55 0.23 -14.61 6.96
CA SER A 55 0.01 -15.93 6.36
C SER A 55 0.80 -17.02 7.07
N THR A 56 0.22 -18.22 7.16
CA THR A 56 0.85 -19.40 7.76
C THR A 56 0.67 -20.54 6.77
N GLU A 57 1.76 -21.23 6.41
CA GLU A 57 1.72 -22.33 5.42
C GLU A 57 1.00 -21.95 4.09
N SER A 58 1.14 -20.70 3.66
CA SER A 58 0.45 -20.09 2.50
C SER A 58 -1.06 -19.84 2.67
N GLU A 59 -1.65 -20.13 3.83
CA GLU A 59 -3.02 -19.72 4.15
C GLU A 59 -3.04 -18.28 4.69
N LEU A 60 -3.92 -17.44 4.13
CA LEU A 60 -4.15 -16.08 4.61
C LEU A 60 -4.81 -16.11 5.99
N GLN A 61 -4.11 -15.64 7.01
CA GLN A 61 -4.62 -15.54 8.38
C GLN A 61 -5.39 -14.24 8.59
N GLY A 62 -4.89 -13.13 8.03
CA GLY A 62 -5.56 -11.85 8.14
C GLY A 62 -4.90 -10.74 7.34
N THR A 63 -5.62 -9.64 7.16
CA THR A 63 -5.09 -8.40 6.59
C THR A 63 -5.46 -7.24 7.50
N PHE A 64 -4.49 -6.39 7.81
CA PHE A 64 -4.64 -5.29 8.75
C PHE A 64 -4.10 -4.01 8.12
N ILE A 65 -4.70 -2.88 8.48
CA ILE A 65 -4.08 -1.57 8.25
C ILE A 65 -3.58 -1.10 9.60
N ALA A 66 -2.31 -0.74 9.67
CA ALA A 66 -1.72 -0.16 10.86
C ALA A 66 -1.66 1.35 10.71
N PHE A 67 -2.31 2.11 11.61
CA PHE A 67 -2.16 3.57 11.74
C PHE A 67 -2.31 4.04 13.20
N ASP A 68 -1.40 4.89 13.71
CA ASP A 68 -1.46 5.54 15.02
C ASP A 68 -1.95 4.65 16.18
N SER A 69 -1.29 3.50 16.39
CA SER A 69 -1.62 2.51 17.43
C SER A 69 -3.01 1.82 17.29
N VAL A 70 -3.74 2.08 16.20
CA VAL A 70 -5.04 1.47 15.88
C VAL A 70 -4.89 0.54 14.67
N PHE A 71 -5.45 -0.67 14.80
CA PHE A 71 -5.34 -1.73 13.79
C PHE A 71 -6.72 -2.23 13.36
N PRO A 72 -7.44 -1.54 12.47
CA PRO A 72 -8.67 -2.10 11.92
C PRO A 72 -8.36 -3.42 11.20
N SER A 73 -8.87 -4.53 11.77
CA SER A 73 -8.86 -5.82 11.10
C SER A 73 -9.73 -5.76 9.85
N ILE A 74 -9.17 -6.22 8.74
CA ILE A 74 -9.91 -6.48 7.51
C ILE A 74 -10.17 -7.98 7.53
N ALA A 75 -11.39 -8.34 7.91
CA ALA A 75 -11.85 -9.73 7.93
C ALA A 75 -11.41 -10.48 6.66
N LYS A 76 -11.09 -11.78 6.79
CA LYS A 76 -10.61 -12.68 5.71
C LYS A 76 -11.36 -12.48 4.37
N ALA A 77 -12.64 -12.10 4.40
CA ALA A 77 -13.50 -11.90 3.23
C ALA A 77 -13.14 -10.72 2.30
N GLY A 78 -12.33 -9.74 2.73
CA GLY A 78 -12.05 -8.54 1.91
C GLY A 78 -10.82 -8.64 0.98
N GLY A 79 -9.86 -9.49 1.32
CA GLY A 79 -8.59 -9.64 0.58
C GLY A 79 -7.77 -8.34 0.43
N VAL A 80 -6.73 -8.41 -0.41
CA VAL A 80 -5.78 -7.30 -0.65
C VAL A 80 -6.45 -6.06 -1.25
N MET A 81 -7.48 -6.23 -2.08
CA MET A 81 -8.17 -5.10 -2.71
C MET A 81 -8.94 -4.25 -1.70
N ALA A 82 -9.70 -4.88 -0.79
CA ALA A 82 -10.38 -4.15 0.28
C ALA A 82 -9.37 -3.43 1.19
N ALA A 83 -8.18 -4.00 1.39
CA ALA A 83 -7.11 -3.35 2.14
C ALA A 83 -6.55 -2.11 1.45
N VAL A 84 -6.33 -2.18 0.13
CA VAL A 84 -5.91 -1.01 -0.65
C VAL A 84 -6.98 0.10 -0.62
N LEU A 85 -8.25 -0.25 -0.81
CA LEU A 85 -9.35 0.71 -0.75
C LEU A 85 -9.47 1.38 0.61
N LYS A 86 -9.42 0.59 1.69
CA LYS A 86 -9.45 1.13 3.06
C LYS A 86 -8.23 1.98 3.35
N LEU A 87 -7.04 1.62 2.86
CA LEU A 87 -5.84 2.44 3.01
C LEU A 87 -6.01 3.81 2.33
N LEU A 88 -6.50 3.84 1.09
CA LEU A 88 -6.78 5.10 0.39
C LEU A 88 -7.84 5.93 1.15
N ALA A 89 -8.90 5.27 1.63
CA ALA A 89 -9.93 5.92 2.44
C ALA A 89 -9.36 6.50 3.74
N THR A 90 -8.46 5.80 4.43
CA THR A 90 -7.75 6.32 5.62
C THR A 90 -7.01 7.61 5.28
N TYR A 91 -6.23 7.63 4.20
CA TYR A 91 -5.52 8.86 3.82
C TYR A 91 -6.48 10.02 3.50
N TYR A 92 -7.62 9.74 2.87
CA TYR A 92 -8.60 10.77 2.51
C TYR A 92 -9.38 11.28 3.73
N MET A 93 -9.91 10.38 4.55
CA MET A 93 -10.75 10.71 5.71
C MET A 93 -10.00 11.50 6.78
N PHE A 94 -8.70 11.24 6.93
CA PHE A 94 -7.85 11.92 7.91
C PHE A 94 -6.99 13.04 7.29
N ASP A 95 -7.24 13.42 6.02
CA ASP A 95 -6.48 14.43 5.27
C ASP A 95 -4.94 14.26 5.39
N LEU A 96 -4.49 13.00 5.33
CA LEU A 96 -3.09 12.66 5.51
C LEU A 96 -2.33 12.82 4.18
N ALA A 97 -1.18 13.47 4.25
CA ALA A 97 -0.28 13.51 3.11
C ALA A 97 0.28 12.12 2.81
N TYR A 98 0.22 11.68 1.54
CA TYR A 98 0.94 10.47 1.15
C TYR A 98 2.43 10.60 1.48
N PRO A 99 3.00 9.63 2.23
CA PRO A 99 4.40 9.61 2.56
C PRO A 99 5.22 9.57 1.28
N LYS A 100 6.33 10.32 1.29
CA LYS A 100 7.23 10.42 0.15
C LYS A 100 7.48 9.03 -0.48
N PRO A 101 7.93 7.98 0.24
CA PRO A 101 8.25 6.69 -0.39
C PRO A 101 7.10 6.02 -1.14
N PHE A 102 5.86 6.29 -0.76
CA PHE A 102 4.66 5.60 -1.26
C PHE A 102 3.79 6.46 -2.17
N SER A 103 4.09 7.77 -2.27
CA SER A 103 3.20 8.75 -2.88
C SER A 103 2.88 8.46 -4.35
N MET A 104 3.82 7.90 -5.10
CA MET A 104 3.61 7.56 -6.53
C MET A 104 2.73 6.33 -6.70
N VAL A 105 2.90 5.32 -5.85
CA VAL A 105 2.11 4.08 -5.85
C VAL A 105 0.68 4.39 -5.43
N LEU A 106 0.52 5.12 -4.32
CA LEU A 106 -0.79 5.57 -3.83
C LEU A 106 -1.47 6.50 -4.83
N GLY A 107 -0.73 7.39 -5.49
CA GLY A 107 -1.27 8.23 -6.57
C GLY A 107 -1.78 7.43 -7.77
N ILE A 108 -1.07 6.38 -8.20
CA ILE A 108 -1.53 5.48 -9.27
C ILE A 108 -2.77 4.73 -8.85
N MET A 109 -2.78 4.19 -7.63
CA MET A 109 -3.95 3.49 -7.09
C MET A 109 -5.15 4.42 -7.03
N GLN A 110 -5.00 5.65 -6.54
CA GLN A 110 -6.06 6.65 -6.57
C GLN A 110 -6.58 6.88 -8.00
N THR A 111 -5.69 7.05 -8.98
CA THR A 111 -6.09 7.33 -10.38
C THR A 111 -6.79 6.17 -11.07
N PHE A 112 -6.41 4.93 -10.82
CA PHE A 112 -7.00 3.78 -11.52
C PHE A 112 -8.03 2.99 -10.71
N VAL A 113 -8.03 3.12 -9.39
CA VAL A 113 -8.98 2.43 -8.50
C VAL A 113 -10.13 3.36 -8.12
N MET A 114 -9.83 4.63 -7.82
CA MET A 114 -10.86 5.63 -7.43
C MET A 114 -11.29 6.53 -8.59
N GLU A 115 -10.69 6.35 -9.78
CA GLU A 115 -10.86 7.22 -10.95
C GLU A 115 -10.58 8.71 -10.67
N GLU A 116 -9.80 9.00 -9.63
CA GLU A 116 -9.48 10.36 -9.22
C GLU A 116 -8.05 10.79 -9.57
N PRO A 117 -7.84 12.01 -10.08
CA PRO A 117 -6.50 12.48 -10.42
C PRO A 117 -5.66 12.69 -9.15
N TYR A 118 -4.44 12.17 -9.15
CA TYR A 118 -3.45 12.53 -8.14
C TYR A 118 -2.94 13.96 -8.37
N LYS A 119 -3.34 14.90 -7.50
CA LYS A 119 -3.16 16.35 -7.70
C LYS A 119 -1.81 16.93 -7.28
N LYS A 120 -0.94 16.14 -6.64
CA LYS A 120 0.40 16.61 -6.24
C LYS A 120 1.36 16.64 -7.44
N GLU A 121 2.53 17.25 -7.23
CA GLU A 121 3.58 17.24 -8.25
C GLU A 121 4.00 15.80 -8.59
N THR A 122 4.04 15.50 -9.89
CA THR A 122 4.32 14.16 -10.41
C THR A 122 5.57 14.15 -11.26
N SER A 123 6.40 13.11 -11.08
CA SER A 123 7.61 12.92 -11.88
C SER A 123 7.30 12.57 -13.34
N LYS A 124 8.26 12.81 -14.25
CA LYS A 124 8.14 12.36 -15.66
C LYS A 124 7.94 10.84 -15.76
N LYS A 125 8.62 10.07 -14.89
CA LYS A 125 8.49 8.60 -14.80
C LYS A 125 7.05 8.18 -14.47
N TYR A 126 6.42 8.85 -13.50
CA TYR A 126 5.01 8.65 -13.17
C TYR A 126 4.12 8.93 -14.39
N LYS A 127 4.27 10.10 -15.02
CA LYS A 127 3.43 10.51 -16.17
C LYS A 127 3.55 9.53 -17.34
N THR A 128 4.77 9.09 -17.65
CA THR A 128 5.02 8.07 -18.69
C THR A 128 4.34 6.74 -18.35
N PHE A 129 4.44 6.29 -17.09
CA PHE A 129 3.83 5.04 -16.65
C PHE A 129 2.30 5.08 -16.67
N ILE A 130 1.68 6.18 -16.22
CA ILE A 130 0.22 6.40 -16.35
C ILE A 130 -0.20 6.32 -17.81
N LYS A 131 0.54 6.97 -18.72
CA LYS A 131 0.25 6.94 -20.15
C LYS A 131 0.31 5.51 -20.71
N SER A 132 1.34 4.74 -20.35
CA SER A 132 1.46 3.34 -20.78
C SER A 132 0.37 2.44 -20.21
N LEU A 133 -0.05 2.67 -18.96
CA LEU A 133 -1.16 1.91 -18.39
C LEU A 133 -2.47 2.22 -19.13
N ARG A 134 -2.77 3.50 -19.40
CA ARG A 134 -3.98 3.89 -20.14
C ARG A 134 -4.04 3.30 -21.55
N SER A 135 -2.90 3.17 -22.25
CA SER A 135 -2.87 2.55 -23.58
C SER A 135 -3.08 1.04 -23.58
N ILE A 136 -3.01 0.36 -22.42
CA ILE A 136 -3.30 -1.07 -22.30
C ILE A 136 -4.80 -1.30 -22.07
N TYR A 137 -5.50 -0.35 -21.44
CA TYR A 137 -6.91 -0.47 -21.06
C TYR A 137 -7.88 0.24 -22.02
N ASN A 138 -7.37 1.00 -22.99
CA ASN A 138 -8.12 1.62 -24.08
C ASN A 138 -7.83 0.90 -25.40
#